data_AF-A0A366HGU4-F1
#
_entry.id   AF-A0A366HGU4-F1
#
_cell.length_a   1.000
_cell.length_b   1.000
_cell.length_c   1.000
_cell.angle_alpha   90.00
_cell.angle_beta   90.00
_cell.angle_gamma   90.00
#
_symmetry.space_group_name_H-M   'P 1'
#
loop_
_entity.id
_entity.type
_entity.pdbx_description
1 polymer ?
#
loop_
_entity_poly.entity_id
_entity_poly.type
_entity_poly.pdbx_seq_one_letter_code
_entity_poly.pdbx_strand_id
1 'polypeptide(L)'
;MTGTETLAARLGTTVHKSVLLRSLARRGLKTADSVAREAQRRGLDYYIPTGNTEGGTGSPTSDVGLEELVVALIHPCLPWEPQRFRLAAALMAAPGVDPVLLANLAVHERAVLPLADIGRAGKAAEPGVKFWTTLLSHIPFDLPVPAGVMPHPSRYMVIPGKVRPGATGKAQWVRPRMLPAG
;
A
#
# COMPACT_ATOMS: atom_id res chain seq x y z
N MET A 1 -27.01 3.35 6.94
CA MET A 1 -25.66 3.58 6.37
C MET A 1 -24.70 3.69 7.54
N THR A 2 -24.05 2.61 7.95
CA THR A 2 -22.95 2.66 8.92
C THR A 2 -21.80 3.37 8.22
N GLY A 3 -21.64 4.67 8.47
CA GLY A 3 -20.59 5.47 7.86
C GLY A 3 -19.24 4.85 8.20
N THR A 4 -18.59 4.23 7.21
CA THR A 4 -17.29 3.60 7.42
C THR A 4 -16.29 4.68 7.81
N GLU A 5 -15.77 4.57 9.03
CA GLU A 5 -14.83 5.52 9.60
C GLU A 5 -13.61 5.70 8.69
N THR A 6 -13.22 6.95 8.43
CA THR A 6 -12.05 7.24 7.59
C THR A 6 -10.75 6.95 8.34
N LEU A 7 -9.67 6.73 7.60
CA LEU A 7 -8.34 6.62 8.23
C LEU A 7 -7.98 7.88 9.01
N ALA A 8 -8.31 9.07 8.48
CA ALA A 8 -8.09 10.33 9.18
C ALA A 8 -8.78 10.35 10.55
N ALA A 9 -10.05 9.92 10.62
CA ALA A 9 -10.80 9.84 11.88
C ALA A 9 -10.13 8.88 12.89
N ARG A 10 -9.68 7.70 12.46
CA ARG A 10 -8.95 6.76 13.33
C ARG A 10 -7.61 7.30 13.82
N LEU A 11 -6.94 8.10 13.01
CA LEU A 11 -5.69 8.75 13.38
C LEU A 11 -5.89 9.98 14.26
N GLY A 12 -7.14 10.40 14.53
CA GLY A 12 -7.42 11.64 15.25
C GLY A 12 -7.02 12.89 14.45
N THR A 13 -7.09 12.81 13.12
CA THR A 13 -6.69 13.88 12.19
C THR A 13 -7.85 14.34 11.31
N THR A 14 -7.69 15.48 10.65
CA THR A 14 -8.69 16.03 9.73
C THR A 14 -8.46 15.57 8.30
N VAL A 15 -9.54 15.24 7.58
CA VAL A 15 -9.50 15.04 6.13
C VAL A 15 -9.11 16.33 5.40
N HIS A 16 -8.28 16.22 4.35
CA HIS A 16 -7.92 17.35 3.48
C HIS A 16 -8.48 17.16 2.07
N LYS A 17 -8.46 18.25 1.29
CA LYS A 17 -8.79 18.22 -0.14
C LYS A 17 -7.61 17.67 -0.93
N SER A 18 -7.66 16.39 -1.25
CA SER A 18 -6.62 15.71 -2.04
C SER A 18 -6.60 16.17 -3.50
N VAL A 19 -5.43 16.50 -4.02
CA VAL A 19 -5.24 16.77 -5.47
C VAL A 19 -5.11 15.43 -6.19
N LEU A 20 -4.38 14.49 -5.61
CA LEU A 20 -4.21 13.13 -6.11
C LEU A 20 -5.54 12.43 -6.34
N LEU A 21 -6.41 12.32 -5.32
CA LEU A 21 -7.69 11.61 -5.48
C LEU A 21 -8.59 12.27 -6.53
N ARG A 22 -8.53 13.60 -6.69
CA ARG A 22 -9.24 14.31 -7.76
C ARG A 22 -8.66 14.00 -9.13
N SER A 23 -7.33 13.95 -9.25
CA SER A 23 -6.65 13.54 -10.47
C SER A 23 -6.99 12.10 -10.86
N LEU A 24 -6.97 11.18 -9.90
CA LEU A 24 -7.34 9.77 -10.09
C LEU A 24 -8.80 9.61 -10.50
N ALA A 25 -9.72 10.37 -9.91
CA ALA A 25 -11.13 10.36 -10.29
C ALA A 25 -11.35 10.79 -11.74
N ARG A 26 -10.57 11.76 -12.25
CA ARG A 26 -10.60 12.15 -13.68
C ARG A 26 -10.08 11.05 -14.60
N ARG A 27 -9.14 10.23 -14.12
CA ARG A 27 -8.60 9.05 -14.80
C ARG A 27 -9.43 7.77 -14.61
N GLY A 28 -10.64 7.90 -14.05
CA GLY A 28 -11.58 6.78 -13.89
C GLY A 28 -11.52 6.05 -12.54
N LEU A 29 -10.54 6.36 -11.67
CA LEU A 29 -10.41 5.77 -10.34
C LEU A 29 -11.14 6.61 -9.28
N LYS A 30 -12.48 6.55 -9.29
CA LYS A 30 -13.36 7.43 -8.50
C LYS A 30 -13.62 6.97 -7.07
N THR A 31 -13.38 5.69 -6.78
CA THR A 31 -13.70 5.07 -5.48
C THR A 31 -12.51 4.31 -4.89
N ALA A 32 -12.50 4.09 -3.57
CA ALA A 32 -11.50 3.26 -2.92
C ALA A 32 -11.39 1.87 -3.58
N ASP A 33 -12.53 1.27 -3.95
CA ASP A 33 -12.57 -0.02 -4.65
C ASP A 33 -11.96 0.03 -6.05
N SER A 34 -12.17 1.12 -6.80
CA SER A 34 -11.54 1.29 -8.12
C SER A 34 -10.01 1.40 -8.00
N VAL A 35 -9.52 2.10 -6.98
CA VAL A 35 -8.08 2.20 -6.66
C VAL A 35 -7.52 0.83 -6.25
N ALA A 36 -8.22 0.09 -5.38
CA ALA A 36 -7.83 -1.26 -4.97
C ALA A 36 -7.79 -2.24 -6.15
N ARG A 37 -8.78 -2.18 -7.05
CA ARG A 37 -8.81 -3.01 -8.26
C ARG A 37 -7.69 -2.68 -9.23
N GLU A 38 -7.35 -1.40 -9.41
CA GLU A 38 -6.19 -1.03 -10.23
C GLU A 38 -4.90 -1.58 -9.62
N ALA A 39 -4.73 -1.51 -8.28
CA ALA A 39 -3.59 -2.11 -7.60
C ALA A 39 -3.50 -3.63 -7.79
N GLN A 40 -4.64 -4.34 -7.74
CA GLN A 40 -4.71 -5.77 -8.05
C GLN A 40 -4.24 -6.10 -9.47
N ARG A 41 -4.62 -5.29 -10.46
CA ARG A 41 -4.17 -5.48 -11.85
C ARG A 41 -2.66 -5.28 -12.04
N ARG A 42 -1.99 -4.54 -11.15
CA ARG A 42 -0.53 -4.36 -11.15
C ARG A 42 0.25 -5.57 -10.59
N GLY A 43 -0.30 -6.78 -10.68
CA GLY A 43 0.36 -8.02 -10.24
C GLY A 43 0.00 -8.47 -8.81
N LEU A 44 -1.09 -7.96 -8.25
CA LEU A 44 -1.60 -8.31 -6.91
C LEU A 44 -2.92 -9.09 -6.97
N ASP A 45 -3.11 -9.85 -8.04
CA ASP A 45 -4.28 -10.68 -8.37
C ASP A 45 -4.52 -11.83 -7.39
N TYR A 46 -3.50 -12.25 -6.64
CA TYR A 46 -3.63 -13.25 -5.56
C TYR A 46 -4.42 -12.73 -4.34
N TYR A 47 -4.84 -11.46 -4.35
CA TYR A 47 -5.81 -10.90 -3.40
C TYR A 47 -7.24 -10.88 -3.91
N ILE A 48 -7.51 -11.43 -5.10
CA ILE A 48 -8.86 -11.55 -5.63
C ILE A 48 -9.50 -12.81 -5.03
N PRO A 49 -10.70 -12.71 -4.42
CA PRO A 49 -11.42 -13.87 -3.92
C PRO A 49 -11.61 -14.90 -5.04
N THR A 50 -11.29 -16.16 -4.75
CA THR A 50 -11.54 -17.30 -5.65
C THR A 50 -13.03 -17.34 -6.00
N GLY A 51 -13.37 -16.98 -7.24
CA GLY A 51 -14.76 -16.85 -7.71
C GLY A 51 -15.08 -15.53 -8.43
N ASN A 52 -14.23 -14.49 -8.27
CA ASN A 52 -14.33 -13.25 -9.05
C ASN A 52 -13.37 -13.31 -10.25
N THR A 53 -13.84 -13.86 -11.37
CA THR A 53 -13.04 -14.03 -12.61
C THR A 53 -12.79 -12.71 -13.36
N GLU A 54 -13.39 -11.59 -12.93
CA GLU A 54 -13.21 -10.28 -13.59
C GLU A 54 -11.88 -9.58 -13.27
N GLY A 55 -11.06 -10.14 -12.38
CA GLY A 55 -9.78 -9.54 -11.96
C GLY A 55 -8.54 -10.26 -12.47
N GLY A 56 -8.63 -10.99 -13.60
CA GLY A 56 -7.44 -11.53 -14.25
C GLY A 56 -6.36 -10.46 -14.43
N THR A 57 -5.09 -10.87 -14.39
CA THR A 57 -3.91 -10.07 -14.77
C THR A 57 -4.22 -9.27 -16.04
N GLY A 58 -4.63 -8.03 -15.83
CA GLY A 58 -5.04 -7.11 -16.88
C GLY A 58 -3.96 -6.07 -17.04
N SER A 59 -3.73 -5.64 -18.28
CA SER A 59 -2.94 -4.44 -18.53
C SER A 59 -3.47 -3.28 -17.67
N PRO A 60 -2.59 -2.41 -17.14
CA PRO A 60 -2.97 -1.18 -16.47
C PRO A 60 -4.14 -0.51 -17.20
N THR A 61 -5.25 -0.27 -16.49
CA THR A 61 -6.41 0.39 -17.11
C THR A 61 -6.28 1.91 -17.08
N SER A 62 -5.23 2.40 -16.43
CA SER A 62 -4.94 3.82 -16.25
C SER A 62 -3.44 4.08 -16.37
N ASP A 63 -3.08 5.30 -16.76
CA ASP A 63 -1.71 5.85 -16.81
C ASP A 63 -1.16 6.21 -15.42
N VAL A 64 -1.78 5.71 -14.35
CA VAL A 64 -1.44 6.01 -12.96
C VAL A 64 -0.11 5.37 -12.58
N GLY A 65 0.77 6.16 -11.97
CA GLY A 65 2.05 5.71 -11.44
C GLY A 65 1.89 4.81 -10.21
N LEU A 66 2.91 3.99 -9.91
CA LEU A 66 2.85 3.08 -8.76
C LEU A 66 2.84 3.86 -7.43
N GLU A 67 3.60 4.95 -7.35
CA GLU A 67 3.68 5.82 -6.16
C GLU A 67 2.35 6.50 -5.89
N GLU A 68 1.70 7.03 -6.94
CA GLU A 68 0.35 7.59 -6.87
C GLU A 68 -0.65 6.57 -6.33
N LEU A 69 -0.56 5.32 -6.82
CA LEU A 69 -1.44 4.24 -6.43
C LEU A 69 -1.21 3.81 -4.97
N VAL A 70 0.06 3.71 -4.53
CA VAL A 70 0.42 3.45 -3.14
C VAL A 70 -0.18 4.52 -2.22
N VAL A 71 0.05 5.80 -2.52
CA VAL A 71 -0.44 6.92 -1.68
C VAL A 71 -1.97 6.95 -1.66
N ALA A 72 -2.61 6.69 -2.80
CA ALA A 72 -4.07 6.61 -2.87
C ALA A 72 -4.63 5.48 -1.99
N LEU A 73 -4.02 4.30 -1.97
CA LEU A 73 -4.46 3.18 -1.14
C LEU A 73 -4.43 3.48 0.36
N ILE A 74 -3.41 4.22 0.82
CA ILE A 74 -3.25 4.58 2.24
C ILE A 74 -3.78 5.99 2.56
N HIS A 75 -4.54 6.60 1.65
CA HIS A 75 -4.92 7.99 1.77
C HIS A 75 -5.87 8.23 2.98
N PRO A 76 -5.60 9.22 3.85
CA PRO A 76 -6.40 9.49 5.06
C PRO A 76 -7.90 9.72 4.81
N CYS A 77 -8.25 10.32 3.67
CA CYS A 77 -9.64 10.60 3.30
C CYS A 77 -10.47 9.37 2.90
N LEU A 78 -9.86 8.18 2.74
CA LEU A 78 -10.58 6.98 2.35
C LEU A 78 -11.03 6.16 3.59
N PRO A 79 -12.11 5.36 3.47
CA PRO A 79 -12.62 4.54 4.58
C PRO A 79 -11.59 3.53 5.07
N TRP A 80 -11.25 3.48 6.36
CA TRP A 80 -10.20 2.59 6.86
C TRP A 80 -10.46 1.13 6.48
N GLU A 81 -9.46 0.49 5.85
CA GLU A 81 -9.57 -0.90 5.41
C GLU A 81 -8.19 -1.57 5.37
N PRO A 82 -7.95 -2.65 6.15
CA PRO A 82 -6.65 -3.33 6.23
C PRO A 82 -6.14 -3.85 4.89
N GLN A 83 -7.05 -4.26 4.00
CA GLN A 83 -6.70 -4.81 2.70
C GLN A 83 -5.97 -3.78 1.82
N ARG A 84 -6.34 -2.50 1.91
CA ARG A 84 -5.71 -1.43 1.12
C ARG A 84 -4.26 -1.18 1.57
N PHE A 85 -3.98 -1.27 2.87
CA PHE A 85 -2.61 -1.21 3.39
C PHE A 85 -1.77 -2.38 2.92
N ARG A 86 -2.36 -3.58 2.85
CA ARG A 86 -1.68 -4.77 2.34
C ARG A 86 -1.33 -4.64 0.86
N LEU A 87 -2.25 -4.11 0.05
CA LEU A 87 -1.98 -3.78 -1.36
C LEU A 87 -0.89 -2.73 -1.50
N ALA A 88 -0.94 -1.65 -0.70
CA ALA A 88 0.05 -0.59 -0.72
C ALA A 88 1.44 -1.11 -0.35
N ALA A 89 1.54 -1.86 0.74
CA ALA A 89 2.79 -2.49 1.18
C ALA A 89 3.39 -3.39 0.10
N ALA A 90 2.56 -4.15 -0.62
CA ALA A 90 3.03 -4.97 -1.74
C ALA A 90 3.54 -4.11 -2.90
N LEU A 91 2.75 -3.11 -3.34
CA LEU A 91 3.14 -2.22 -4.43
C LEU A 91 4.44 -1.45 -4.12
N MET A 92 4.67 -1.04 -2.87
CA MET A 92 5.92 -0.37 -2.47
C MET A 92 7.18 -1.19 -2.78
N ALA A 93 7.07 -2.52 -2.75
CA ALA A 93 8.18 -3.42 -3.05
C ALA A 93 8.24 -3.81 -4.54
N ALA A 94 7.43 -3.19 -5.40
CA ALA A 94 7.47 -3.40 -6.84
C ALA A 94 8.74 -2.79 -7.45
N PRO A 95 9.31 -3.41 -8.50
CA PRO A 95 10.38 -2.78 -9.28
C PRO A 95 9.92 -1.44 -9.86
N GLY A 96 10.80 -0.44 -9.83
CA GLY A 96 10.54 0.88 -10.42
C GLY A 96 9.85 1.88 -9.49
N VAL A 97 9.47 1.50 -8.27
CA VAL A 97 8.98 2.48 -7.28
C VAL A 97 10.13 3.34 -6.77
N ASP A 98 10.01 4.65 -6.94
CA ASP A 98 10.95 5.63 -6.41
C ASP A 98 10.58 6.00 -4.95
N PRO A 99 11.43 5.65 -3.96
CA PRO A 99 11.16 5.96 -2.55
C PRO A 99 11.11 7.46 -2.25
N VAL A 100 11.83 8.29 -3.01
CA VAL A 100 11.87 9.75 -2.82
C VAL A 100 10.59 10.38 -3.33
N LEU A 101 10.16 10.02 -4.55
CA LEU A 101 8.88 10.46 -5.11
C LEU A 101 7.72 10.02 -4.22
N LEU A 102 7.75 8.78 -3.72
CA LEU A 102 6.74 8.26 -2.83
C LEU A 102 6.64 9.04 -1.51
N ALA A 103 7.77 9.37 -0.89
CA ALA A 103 7.81 10.20 0.31
C ALA A 103 7.22 11.59 0.06
N ASN A 104 7.62 12.25 -1.04
CA ASN A 104 7.13 13.57 -1.42
C ASN A 104 5.61 13.58 -1.65
N LEU A 105 5.09 12.60 -2.39
CA LEU A 105 3.64 12.46 -2.62
C LEU A 105 2.88 12.27 -1.30
N ALA A 106 3.41 11.46 -0.38
CA ALA A 106 2.77 11.27 0.91
C ALA A 106 2.77 12.52 1.79
N VAL A 107 3.80 13.38 1.69
CA VAL A 107 3.81 14.68 2.36
C VAL A 107 2.68 15.57 1.80
N HIS A 108 2.60 15.70 0.47
CA HIS A 108 1.56 16.51 -0.18
C HIS A 108 0.14 16.00 0.11
N GLU A 109 -0.02 14.69 0.24
CA GLU A 109 -1.30 14.03 0.48
C GLU A 109 -1.54 13.65 1.95
N ARG A 110 -0.74 14.20 2.89
CA ARG A 110 -0.86 13.97 4.34
C ARG A 110 -0.92 12.48 4.73
N ALA A 111 -0.34 11.61 3.91
CA ALA A 111 -0.29 10.17 4.08
C ALA A 111 1.05 9.71 4.69
N VAL A 112 1.82 10.64 5.28
CA VAL A 112 3.15 10.38 5.84
C VAL A 112 3.12 9.32 6.94
N LEU A 113 2.17 9.42 7.87
CA LEU A 113 2.08 8.51 9.01
C LEU A 113 1.86 7.04 8.57
N PRO A 114 0.84 6.71 7.76
CA PRO A 114 0.68 5.33 7.30
C PRO A 114 1.83 4.86 6.40
N LEU A 115 2.44 5.75 5.61
CA LEU A 115 3.60 5.40 4.79
C LEU A 115 4.82 5.06 5.65
N ALA A 116 5.10 5.86 6.68
CA ALA A 116 6.20 5.64 7.62
C ALA A 116 6.01 4.34 8.39
N ASP A 117 4.78 4.01 8.81
CA ASP A 117 4.47 2.76 9.49
C ASP A 117 4.84 1.53 8.64
N ILE A 118 4.37 1.50 7.38
CA ILE A 118 4.72 0.45 6.43
C ILE A 118 6.24 0.43 6.19
N GLY A 119 6.87 1.60 6.02
CA GLY A 119 8.31 1.72 5.79
C GLY A 119 9.16 1.16 6.94
N ARG A 120 8.76 1.42 8.20
CA ARG A 120 9.42 0.86 9.39
C ARG A 120 9.23 -0.66 9.46
N ALA A 121 8.03 -1.17 9.16
CA ALA A 121 7.79 -2.60 9.05
C ALA A 121 8.66 -3.26 7.96
N GLY A 122 8.77 -2.63 6.79
CA GLY A 122 9.64 -3.08 5.69
C GLY A 122 11.12 -3.09 6.08
N LYS A 123 11.62 -2.02 6.69
CA LYS A 123 13.01 -1.94 7.19
C LYS A 123 13.31 -3.02 8.22
N ALA A 124 12.37 -3.32 9.12
CA ALA A 124 12.55 -4.38 10.12
C ALA A 124 12.57 -5.77 9.49
N ALA A 125 11.74 -6.01 8.47
CA ALA A 125 11.67 -7.29 7.78
C ALA A 125 12.85 -7.53 6.83
N GLU A 126 13.33 -6.47 6.18
CA GLU A 126 14.32 -6.52 5.10
C GLU A 126 15.40 -5.43 5.28
N PRO A 127 16.22 -5.47 6.35
CA PRO A 127 17.13 -4.39 6.72
C PRO A 127 18.21 -4.07 5.69
N GLY A 128 18.53 -5.02 4.79
CA GLY A 128 19.49 -4.83 3.70
C GLY A 128 18.94 -4.12 2.46
N VAL A 129 17.61 -3.89 2.38
CA VAL A 129 16.98 -3.28 1.20
C VAL A 129 17.03 -1.75 1.32
N LYS A 130 17.82 -1.11 0.43
CA LYS A 130 18.03 0.35 0.41
C LYS A 130 16.75 1.17 0.24
N PHE A 131 15.72 0.60 -0.39
CA PHE A 131 14.43 1.27 -0.57
C PHE A 131 13.87 1.78 0.75
N TRP A 132 13.81 0.94 1.79
CA TRP A 132 13.20 1.29 3.07
C TRP A 132 13.96 2.37 3.83
N THR A 133 15.30 2.31 3.82
CA THR A 133 16.14 3.33 4.46
C THR A 133 16.06 4.65 3.72
N THR A 134 16.05 4.63 2.38
CA THR A 134 15.89 5.83 1.54
C THR A 134 14.53 6.47 1.80
N LEU A 135 13.44 5.70 1.72
CA LEU A 135 12.08 6.17 1.98
C LEU A 135 11.98 6.90 3.34
N LEU A 136 12.44 6.25 4.40
CA LEU A 136 12.35 6.80 5.76
C LEU A 136 13.24 8.04 5.95
N SER A 137 14.36 8.16 5.24
CA SER A 137 15.22 9.35 5.31
C SER A 137 14.61 10.59 4.64
N HIS A 138 13.64 10.41 3.76
CA HIS A 138 12.91 11.48 3.07
C HIS A 138 11.57 11.83 3.73
N ILE A 139 11.21 11.17 4.83
CA ILE A 139 10.03 11.51 5.62
C ILE A 139 10.40 12.61 6.62
N PRO A 140 9.74 13.79 6.58
CA PRO A 140 10.21 14.98 7.29
C PRO A 140 10.00 14.93 8.81
N PHE A 141 9.14 14.04 9.32
CA PHE A 141 8.82 13.99 10.75
C PHE A 141 8.62 12.55 11.23
N ASP A 142 9.16 12.25 12.41
CA ASP A 142 8.86 11.02 13.13
C ASP A 142 7.54 11.16 13.88
N LEU A 143 6.44 10.81 13.19
CA LEU A 143 5.10 10.89 13.79
C LEU A 143 4.80 9.57 14.52
N PRO A 144 4.37 9.64 15.80
CA PRO A 144 3.89 8.46 16.51
C PRO A 144 2.59 7.98 15.88
N VAL A 145 2.51 6.68 15.64
CA VAL A 145 1.31 6.01 15.16
C VAL A 145 0.48 5.61 16.38
N PRO A 146 -0.80 6.01 16.50
CA PRO A 146 -1.64 5.52 17.59
C PRO A 146 -1.73 3.98 17.59
N ALA A 147 -1.56 3.38 18.76
CA ALA A 147 -1.58 1.93 18.91
C ALA A 147 -2.91 1.34 18.42
N GLY A 148 -2.85 0.24 17.66
CA GLY A 148 -4.03 -0.47 17.16
C GLY A 148 -4.73 0.15 15.95
N VAL A 149 -4.29 1.30 15.43
CA VAL A 149 -4.87 1.90 14.22
C VAL A 149 -4.32 1.25 12.94
N MET A 150 -3.02 0.99 12.91
CA MET A 150 -2.36 0.39 11.76
C MET A 150 -2.46 -1.14 11.77
N PRO A 151 -2.58 -1.80 10.61
CA PRO A 151 -2.52 -3.25 10.53
C PRO A 151 -1.21 -3.79 11.11
N HIS A 152 -1.30 -4.94 11.79
CA HIS A 152 -0.12 -5.61 12.30
C HIS A 152 0.87 -5.93 11.16
N PRO A 153 2.20 -5.74 11.34
CA PRO A 153 3.20 -5.94 10.28
C PRO A 153 3.17 -7.29 9.57
N SER A 154 2.74 -8.36 10.25
CA SER A 154 2.55 -9.68 9.62
C SER A 154 1.55 -9.69 8.46
N ARG A 155 0.66 -8.68 8.38
CA ARG A 155 -0.26 -8.50 7.24
C ARG A 155 0.46 -8.12 5.95
N TYR A 156 1.68 -7.62 6.03
CA TYR A 156 2.53 -7.25 4.89
C TYR A 156 3.52 -8.37 4.51
N MET A 157 3.38 -9.55 5.12
CA MET A 157 4.31 -10.65 4.92
C MET A 157 3.59 -11.91 4.46
N VAL A 158 4.27 -12.67 3.59
CA VAL A 158 3.99 -14.08 3.39
C VAL A 158 4.82 -14.83 4.42
N ILE A 159 4.15 -15.49 5.37
CA ILE A 159 4.79 -16.38 6.33
C ILE A 159 4.63 -17.80 5.76
N PRO A 160 5.70 -18.42 5.24
CA PRO A 160 5.60 -19.79 4.76
C PRO A 160 5.20 -20.72 5.92
N GLY A 161 4.38 -21.73 5.62
CA GLY A 161 4.13 -22.81 6.56
C GLY A 161 5.39 -23.63 6.86
N LYS A 162 5.20 -24.82 7.46
CA LYS A 162 6.30 -25.79 7.59
C LYS A 162 6.87 -26.12 6.22
N VAL A 163 8.13 -25.76 5.99
CA VAL A 163 8.87 -26.10 4.77
C VAL A 163 9.54 -27.46 4.90
N ARG A 164 9.86 -27.88 6.14
CA ARG A 164 10.37 -29.21 6.52
C ARG A 164 9.96 -29.53 7.97
N PRO A 165 10.00 -30.79 8.44
CA PRO A 165 9.83 -31.11 9.85
C PRO A 165 10.80 -30.28 10.72
N GLY A 166 10.26 -29.49 11.65
CA GLY A 166 11.05 -28.61 12.53
C GLY A 166 11.52 -27.28 11.92
N ALA A 167 11.29 -27.01 10.64
CA ALA A 167 11.69 -25.76 9.99
C ALA A 167 10.49 -24.97 9.45
N THR A 168 10.31 -23.76 9.97
CA THR A 168 9.42 -22.74 9.41
C THR A 168 10.19 -21.93 8.37
N GLY A 169 9.58 -21.64 7.22
CA GLY A 169 10.22 -20.77 6.23
C GLY A 169 10.41 -19.35 6.76
N LYS A 170 11.37 -18.61 6.22
CA LYS A 170 11.54 -17.19 6.57
C LYS A 170 10.34 -16.40 6.03
N ALA A 171 9.76 -15.55 6.87
CA ALA A 171 8.76 -14.59 6.41
C ALA A 171 9.37 -13.70 5.32
N GLN A 172 8.60 -13.44 4.27
CA GLN A 172 9.01 -12.62 3.13
C GLN A 172 8.02 -11.48 2.94
N TRP A 173 8.52 -10.30 2.59
CA TRP A 173 7.64 -9.19 2.25
C TRP A 173 6.78 -9.50 1.01
N VAL A 174 5.50 -9.16 1.06
CA VAL A 174 4.59 -9.35 -0.08
C VAL A 174 5.03 -8.49 -1.26
N ARG A 175 4.94 -9.01 -2.49
CA ARG A 175 5.38 -8.32 -3.70
C ARG A 175 4.38 -8.58 -4.83
N PRO A 176 4.26 -7.69 -5.83
CA PRO A 176 3.50 -8.02 -7.02
C PRO A 176 4.19 -9.15 -7.77
N ARG A 177 3.39 -10.06 -8.33
CA ARG A 177 3.86 -10.94 -9.39
C ARG A 177 4.26 -10.04 -10.55
N MET A 178 5.51 -10.15 -10.99
CA MET A 178 5.95 -9.45 -12.19
C MET A 178 5.02 -9.84 -13.35
N LEU A 179 4.41 -8.85 -14.00
CA LEU A 179 3.87 -9.08 -15.33
C LEU A 179 5.09 -9.43 -16.20
N PRO A 180 5.08 -10.55 -16.97
CA PRO A 180 6.10 -10.76 -17.98
C PRO A 180 6.12 -9.52 -18.88
N ALA A 181 7.31 -9.01 -19.18
CA ALA A 181 7.47 -7.96 -20.16
C ALA A 181 6.88 -8.47 -21.48
N GLY A 182 5.80 -7.83 -21.92
CA GLY A 182 5.24 -8.03 -23.26
C GLY A 182 6.09 -7.33 -24.30
#